data_AF-A0A8H6M0W3-F1
#
_entry.id   AF-A0A8H6M0W3-F1
#
_cell.length_a   1.000
_cell.length_b   1.000
_cell.length_c   1.000
_cell.angle_alpha   90.00
_cell.angle_beta   90.00
_cell.angle_gamma   90.00
#
_symmetry.space_group_name_H-M   'P 1'
#
loop_
_entity.id
_entity.type
_entity.pdbx_description
1 polymer ?
#
loop_
_entity_poly.entity_id
_entity_poly.type
_entity_poly.pdbx_seq_one_letter_code
_entity_poly.pdbx_strand_id
1 'polypeptide(L)'
;MPPSSATRRSRSTSHMSKASKAKLSGPYASPLRPDSEESDDTWSDAQSISRSWQDLDISELDDPMDHNFQSGDRVWVRTQEHNWRMGKVVKGQPKAKPLTRNAHLKADYYQVQFGAKGKLNTRKYFAPLNGELKPDNLEVRGLLLAGGWISGDIMLSD
;
A
#
# COMPACT_ATOMS: atom_id res chain seq x y z
N MET A 1 7.08 -48.66 -17.86
CA MET A 1 6.52 -48.34 -19.20
C MET A 1 5.45 -47.27 -19.03
N PRO A 2 5.56 -46.10 -19.68
CA PRO A 2 4.53 -45.06 -19.69
C PRO A 2 3.59 -45.21 -20.90
N PRO A 3 2.36 -44.69 -20.79
CA PRO A 3 1.82 -43.76 -21.81
C PRO A 3 1.07 -42.60 -21.11
N SER A 4 0.73 -41.46 -21.69
CA SER A 4 0.96 -40.80 -22.98
C SER A 4 0.49 -39.36 -22.79
N SER A 5 1.14 -38.42 -23.47
CA SER A 5 0.75 -37.02 -23.58
C SER A 5 -0.65 -36.82 -24.17
N ALA A 6 -1.38 -35.79 -23.72
CA ALA A 6 -2.45 -35.17 -24.50
C ALA A 6 -2.48 -33.64 -24.30
N THR A 7 -2.19 -32.95 -25.40
CA THR A 7 -2.28 -31.49 -25.60
C THR A 7 -3.59 -31.20 -26.34
N ARG A 8 -4.28 -30.09 -26.00
CA ARG A 8 -4.93 -29.08 -26.90
C ARG A 8 -6.01 -28.31 -26.13
N ARG A 9 -5.93 -26.98 -25.97
CA ARG A 9 -6.15 -25.86 -26.91
C ARG A 9 -7.62 -25.49 -27.15
N SER A 10 -7.90 -24.22 -26.81
CA SER A 10 -8.77 -23.25 -27.49
C SER A 10 -10.26 -23.23 -27.17
N ARG A 11 -10.74 -22.06 -26.72
CA ARG A 11 -11.92 -21.41 -27.30
C ARG A 11 -11.84 -19.89 -27.18
N SER A 12 -11.73 -19.24 -28.35
CA SER A 12 -12.06 -17.85 -28.60
C SER A 12 -13.57 -17.66 -28.61
N THR A 13 -14.05 -16.51 -28.15
CA THR A 13 -15.19 -15.81 -28.78
C THR A 13 -14.96 -14.31 -28.67
N SER A 14 -14.99 -13.63 -29.81
CA SER A 14 -15.27 -12.20 -29.98
C SER A 14 -16.68 -11.88 -29.40
N HIS A 15 -17.28 -10.69 -29.38
CA HIS A 15 -17.93 -9.99 -30.49
C HIS A 15 -18.40 -8.60 -29.99
N MET A 16 -18.03 -7.57 -30.74
CA MET A 16 -18.84 -6.42 -31.21
C MET A 16 -19.57 -5.46 -30.24
N SER A 17 -19.03 -4.23 -30.20
CA SER A 17 -19.63 -2.97 -30.66
C SER A 17 -21.08 -2.61 -30.33
N LYS A 18 -21.26 -1.41 -29.74
CA LYS A 18 -22.32 -0.48 -30.15
C LYS A 18 -21.95 0.97 -29.85
N ALA A 19 -21.87 1.76 -30.92
CA ALA A 19 -21.82 3.21 -30.93
C ALA A 19 -23.20 3.81 -30.62
N SER A 20 -23.26 5.10 -30.27
CA SER A 20 -24.00 6.14 -31.03
C SER A 20 -24.13 7.47 -30.26
N LYS A 21 -23.80 8.57 -30.98
CA LYS A 21 -24.52 9.88 -31.08
C LYS A 21 -24.73 10.75 -29.83
N ALA A 22 -24.75 12.09 -29.88
CA ALA A 22 -24.40 13.10 -30.87
C ALA A 22 -24.49 14.49 -30.20
N LYS A 23 -23.69 15.43 -30.74
CA LYS A 23 -23.82 16.90 -30.81
C LYS A 23 -25.07 17.57 -30.22
N LEU A 24 -24.87 18.70 -29.55
CA LEU A 24 -25.59 19.95 -29.82
C LEU A 24 -24.71 21.17 -29.52
N SER A 25 -24.58 22.02 -30.54
CA SER A 25 -23.99 23.35 -30.55
C SER A 25 -25.00 24.40 -30.08
N GLY A 26 -24.53 25.47 -29.44
CA GLY A 26 -25.30 26.70 -29.25
C GLY A 26 -24.39 27.93 -29.18
N PRO A 27 -24.46 28.88 -30.13
CA PRO A 27 -23.72 30.13 -30.11
C PRO A 27 -24.63 31.28 -29.65
N TYR A 28 -24.45 31.76 -28.42
CA TYR A 28 -24.97 33.06 -28.01
C TYR A 28 -23.85 33.85 -27.34
N ALA A 29 -23.39 34.85 -28.06
CA ALA A 29 -22.54 35.92 -27.59
C ALA A 29 -23.38 36.97 -26.86
N SER A 30 -22.85 37.53 -25.77
CA SER A 30 -22.83 38.98 -25.52
C SER A 30 -22.00 39.36 -24.27
N PRO A 31 -21.53 40.61 -24.18
CA PRO A 31 -20.22 40.95 -23.62
C PRO A 31 -20.22 41.83 -22.34
N LEU A 32 -19.09 41.75 -21.61
CA LEU A 32 -18.38 42.75 -20.78
C LEU A 32 -19.07 43.45 -19.59
N ARG A 33 -18.45 43.25 -18.40
CA ARG A 33 -17.94 44.22 -17.37
C ARG A 33 -18.22 43.72 -15.94
N PRO A 34 -17.56 44.25 -14.88
CA PRO A 34 -16.16 44.65 -14.67
C PRO A 34 -15.54 43.92 -13.45
N ASP A 35 -14.23 44.12 -13.24
CA ASP A 35 -13.40 43.69 -12.09
C ASP A 35 -14.12 43.67 -10.72
N SER A 36 -14.13 42.49 -10.09
CA SER A 36 -14.12 42.35 -8.63
C SER A 36 -12.92 41.48 -8.28
N GLU A 37 -11.87 42.20 -7.90
CA GLU A 37 -10.61 41.73 -7.35
C GLU A 37 -10.85 41.20 -5.93
N GLU A 38 -11.30 39.95 -5.82
CA GLU A 38 -11.17 39.18 -4.59
C GLU A 38 -10.74 37.77 -4.99
N SER A 39 -9.49 37.71 -5.45
CA SER A 39 -8.69 36.49 -5.49
C SER A 39 -8.42 36.10 -4.04
N ASP A 40 -9.41 35.47 -3.40
CA ASP A 40 -9.14 34.58 -2.29
C ASP A 40 -8.43 33.37 -2.87
N ASP A 41 -7.13 33.58 -3.09
CA ASP A 41 -6.04 32.61 -3.10
C ASP A 41 -6.18 31.70 -1.88
N THR A 42 -7.20 30.85 -1.91
CA THR A 42 -7.34 29.72 -1.03
C THR A 42 -6.39 28.68 -1.61
N TRP A 43 -5.11 28.90 -1.37
CA TRP A 43 -4.10 27.87 -1.35
C TRP A 43 -4.57 26.91 -0.25
N SER A 44 -5.53 26.04 -0.59
CA SER A 44 -5.60 24.72 0.01
C SER A 44 -4.32 24.06 -0.45
N ASP A 45 -3.27 24.40 0.29
CA ASP A 45 -2.03 23.70 0.34
C ASP A 45 -2.43 22.23 0.33
N ALA A 46 -2.28 21.60 -0.83
CA ALA A 46 -2.13 20.17 -0.92
C ALA A 46 -0.79 19.87 -0.28
N GLN A 47 -0.74 20.14 1.03
CA GLN A 47 0.10 19.51 2.00
C GLN A 47 -0.35 18.05 1.89
N SER A 48 0.21 17.40 0.87
CA SER A 48 0.57 16.00 0.94
C SER A 48 1.51 15.95 2.13
N ILE A 49 0.92 15.96 3.34
CA ILE A 49 1.60 15.76 4.60
C ILE A 49 2.10 14.34 4.43
N SER A 50 3.29 14.23 3.87
CA SER A 50 4.13 13.06 4.05
C SER A 50 4.30 12.98 5.55
N ARG A 51 3.36 12.29 6.21
CA ARG A 51 3.37 12.13 7.66
C ARG A 51 4.72 11.54 7.99
N SER A 52 5.54 12.36 8.65
CA SER A 52 6.85 11.94 9.09
C SER A 52 6.64 10.83 10.11
N TRP A 53 7.49 9.81 10.06
CA TRP A 53 7.49 8.74 11.05
C TRP A 53 7.70 9.26 12.49
N GLN A 54 8.22 10.50 12.62
CA GLN A 54 8.52 11.19 13.88
C GLN A 54 7.29 11.65 14.67
N ASP A 55 6.16 11.86 13.99
CA ASP A 55 4.94 12.38 14.62
C ASP A 55 3.94 11.27 14.96
N LEU A 56 4.31 10.00 14.77
CA LEU A 56 3.40 8.88 14.94
C LEU A 56 3.20 8.53 16.41
N ASP A 57 1.94 8.36 16.80
CA ASP A 57 1.56 7.78 18.09
C ASP A 57 1.43 6.24 18.01
N ILE A 58 1.45 5.58 19.18
CA ILE A 58 1.30 4.11 19.30
C ILE A 58 0.04 3.61 18.59
N SER A 59 -1.05 4.38 18.63
CA SER A 59 -2.31 4.05 17.96
C SER A 59 -2.25 4.15 16.44
N GLU A 60 -1.33 4.97 15.89
CA GLU A 60 -1.15 5.16 14.45
C GLU A 60 -0.26 4.08 13.81
N LEU A 61 0.30 3.18 14.63
CA LEU A 61 1.06 2.04 14.12
C LEU A 61 0.19 1.09 13.27
N ASP A 62 -1.11 1.10 13.49
CA ASP A 62 -2.08 0.33 12.70
C ASP A 62 -2.62 1.11 11.50
N ASP A 63 -2.22 2.36 11.33
CA ASP A 63 -2.73 3.21 10.26
C ASP A 63 -2.05 2.93 8.92
N PRO A 64 -2.83 3.03 7.83
CA PRO A 64 -2.34 2.83 6.48
C PRO A 64 -1.25 3.85 6.18
N MET A 65 -0.13 3.39 5.65
CA MET A 65 1.01 4.27 5.42
C MET A 65 1.68 3.96 4.10
N ASP A 66 1.86 5.00 3.29
CA ASP A 66 2.53 4.87 2.01
C ASP A 66 4.03 4.71 2.23
N HIS A 67 4.54 3.53 1.88
CA HIS A 67 5.96 3.26 1.88
C HIS A 67 6.31 2.23 0.81
N ASN A 68 7.38 2.50 0.08
CA ASN A 68 7.88 1.61 -0.96
C ASN A 68 9.05 0.81 -0.44
N PHE A 69 8.88 -0.51 -0.39
CA PHE A 69 9.88 -1.42 0.13
C PHE A 69 10.71 -2.06 -0.98
N GLN A 70 12.00 -2.24 -0.73
CA GLN A 70 12.94 -2.93 -1.59
C GLN A 70 13.23 -4.36 -1.09
N SER A 71 13.72 -5.19 -2.01
CA SER A 71 14.11 -6.55 -1.68
C SER A 71 15.28 -6.55 -0.71
N GLY A 72 15.11 -7.19 0.44
CA GLY A 72 16.12 -7.25 1.49
C GLY A 72 15.86 -6.32 2.67
N ASP A 73 14.91 -5.39 2.55
CA ASP A 73 14.57 -4.46 3.63
C ASP A 73 14.07 -5.22 4.86
N ARG A 74 14.55 -4.78 6.03
CA ARG A 74 14.04 -5.22 7.34
C ARG A 74 12.74 -4.47 7.59
N VAL A 75 11.71 -5.20 8.03
CA VAL A 75 10.37 -4.68 8.22
C VAL A 75 9.71 -5.29 9.43
N TRP A 76 8.75 -4.57 10.02
CA TRP A 76 7.86 -5.07 11.04
C TRP A 76 6.52 -5.44 10.41
N VAL A 77 6.06 -6.66 10.67
CA VAL A 77 4.76 -7.16 10.19
C VAL A 77 3.82 -7.43 11.35
N ARG A 78 2.56 -7.00 11.20
CA ARG A 78 1.49 -7.33 12.13
C ARG A 78 0.86 -8.67 11.74
N THR A 79 0.89 -9.64 12.65
CA THR A 79 0.25 -10.95 12.41
C THR A 79 -1.23 -10.91 12.77
N GLN A 80 -1.97 -11.96 12.39
CA GLN A 80 -3.39 -12.11 12.77
C GLN A 80 -3.61 -12.21 14.29
N GLU A 81 -2.57 -12.58 15.04
CA GLU A 81 -2.57 -12.60 16.50
C GLU A 81 -2.35 -11.21 17.11
N HIS A 82 -2.36 -10.14 16.29
CA HIS A 82 -2.08 -8.76 16.70
C HIS A 82 -0.68 -8.55 17.27
N ASN A 83 0.24 -9.48 17.00
CA ASN A 83 1.63 -9.39 17.39
C ASN A 83 2.48 -8.82 16.25
N TRP A 84 3.38 -7.91 16.58
CA TRP A 84 4.38 -7.41 15.64
C TRP A 84 5.59 -8.33 15.61
N ARG A 85 6.07 -8.65 14.41
CA ARG A 85 7.24 -9.51 14.21
C ARG A 85 8.17 -8.92 13.19
N MET A 86 9.47 -9.09 13.41
CA MET A 86 10.48 -8.72 12.45
C MET A 86 10.46 -9.68 11.26
N GLY A 87 10.56 -9.11 10.07
CA GLY A 87 10.63 -9.82 8.81
C GLY A 87 11.59 -9.16 7.84
N LYS A 88 11.71 -9.79 6.67
CA LYS A 88 12.55 -9.33 5.57
C LYS A 88 11.77 -9.41 4.27
N VAL A 89 11.81 -8.34 3.49
CA VAL A 89 11.16 -8.30 2.18
C VAL A 89 11.91 -9.23 1.22
N VAL A 90 11.19 -10.15 0.59
CA VAL A 90 11.74 -11.16 -0.32
C VAL A 90 11.80 -10.59 -1.73
N LYS A 91 12.80 -11.02 -2.50
CA LYS A 91 12.92 -10.68 -3.92
C LYS A 91 11.67 -11.12 -4.69
N GLY A 92 10.98 -10.16 -5.30
CA GLY A 92 9.78 -10.38 -6.09
C GLY A 92 9.17 -9.06 -6.55
N GLN A 93 8.35 -9.12 -7.59
CA GLN A 93 7.57 -7.96 -8.02
C GLN A 93 6.41 -7.75 -7.03
N PRO A 94 6.17 -6.51 -6.56
CA PRO A 94 4.97 -6.19 -5.79
C PRO A 94 3.72 -6.58 -6.59
N LYS A 95 2.70 -7.05 -5.87
CA LYS A 95 1.43 -7.44 -6.51
C LYS A 95 0.37 -6.40 -6.20
N ALA A 96 -0.05 -5.66 -7.21
CA ALA A 96 -1.20 -4.77 -7.10
C ALA A 96 -2.48 -5.58 -6.87
N LYS A 97 -3.12 -5.41 -5.71
CA LYS A 97 -4.40 -6.06 -5.36
C LYS A 97 -5.32 -5.06 -4.63
N PRO A 98 -6.64 -5.31 -4.61
CA PRO A 98 -7.55 -4.53 -3.77
C PRO A 98 -7.13 -4.59 -2.30
N LEU A 99 -7.22 -3.46 -1.60
CA LEU A 99 -6.94 -3.38 -0.16
C LEU A 99 -7.97 -4.17 0.65
N THR A 100 -7.53 -4.75 1.75
CA THR A 100 -8.41 -5.52 2.64
C THR A 100 -9.38 -4.58 3.39
N ARG A 101 -8.91 -3.38 3.77
CA ARG A 101 -9.71 -2.37 4.49
C ARG A 101 -10.64 -1.58 3.57
N ASN A 102 -10.28 -1.42 2.29
CA ASN A 102 -11.08 -0.69 1.31
C ASN A 102 -10.93 -1.32 -0.10
N ALA A 103 -11.87 -2.19 -0.46
CA ALA A 103 -11.82 -2.95 -1.71
C ALA A 103 -11.87 -2.08 -2.98
N HIS A 104 -12.26 -0.81 -2.89
CA HIS A 104 -12.26 0.13 -4.02
C HIS A 104 -10.87 0.68 -4.34
N LEU A 105 -9.94 0.61 -3.39
CA LEU A 105 -8.56 1.07 -3.54
C LEU A 105 -7.64 -0.12 -3.83
N LYS A 106 -6.60 0.11 -4.64
CA LYS A 106 -5.55 -0.87 -4.92
C LYS A 106 -4.25 -0.46 -4.23
N ALA A 107 -3.54 -1.44 -3.71
CA ALA A 107 -2.22 -1.24 -3.12
C ALA A 107 -1.25 -2.33 -3.58
N ASP A 108 0.03 -2.02 -3.47
CA ASP A 108 1.10 -2.97 -3.71
C ASP A 108 1.31 -3.87 -2.50
N TYR A 109 1.22 -5.17 -2.75
CA TYR A 109 1.49 -6.21 -1.76
C TYR A 109 2.93 -6.71 -1.91
N TYR A 110 3.68 -6.61 -0.82
CA TYR A 110 5.06 -7.06 -0.72
C TYR A 110 5.11 -8.44 -0.07
N GLN A 111 5.95 -9.33 -0.61
CA GLN A 111 6.17 -10.64 0.00
C GLN A 111 7.20 -10.51 1.11
N VAL A 112 6.83 -10.83 2.33
CA VAL A 112 7.70 -10.76 3.51
C VAL A 112 7.94 -12.15 4.07
N GLN A 113 9.20 -12.45 4.36
CA GLN A 113 9.60 -13.62 5.11
C GLN A 113 9.75 -13.25 6.59
N PHE A 114 9.07 -13.93 7.49
CA PHE A 114 9.09 -13.67 8.92
C PHE A 114 8.93 -14.97 9.70
N GLY A 115 9.14 -14.93 11.01
CA GLY A 115 8.82 -16.07 11.87
C GLY A 115 9.20 -15.82 13.32
N ALA A 116 9.19 -16.88 14.13
CA ALA A 116 9.46 -16.80 15.56
C ALA A 116 10.94 -17.06 15.86
N LYS A 117 11.47 -16.42 16.92
CA LYS A 117 12.83 -16.66 17.43
C LYS A 117 13.92 -16.49 16.36
N GLY A 118 13.80 -15.47 15.51
CA GLY A 118 14.77 -15.18 14.44
C GLY A 118 14.73 -16.11 13.23
N LYS A 119 13.87 -17.15 13.22
CA LYS A 119 13.74 -18.06 12.07
C LYS A 119 12.74 -17.53 11.06
N LEU A 120 13.21 -17.10 9.89
CA LEU A 120 12.39 -16.57 8.79
C LEU A 120 11.77 -17.73 7.98
N ASN A 121 10.81 -18.47 8.55
CA ASN A 121 10.27 -19.68 7.91
C ASN A 121 8.93 -19.48 7.19
N THR A 122 8.21 -18.41 7.51
CA THR A 122 6.89 -18.11 6.96
C THR A 122 7.01 -17.04 5.89
N ARG A 123 6.30 -17.19 4.77
CA ARG A 123 6.20 -16.16 3.73
C ARG A 123 4.75 -15.77 3.52
N LYS A 124 4.45 -14.47 3.58
CA LYS A 124 3.11 -13.94 3.33
C LYS A 124 3.19 -12.60 2.61
N TYR A 125 2.11 -12.23 1.94
CA TYR A 125 1.96 -10.92 1.31
C TYR A 125 1.31 -9.95 2.29
N PHE A 126 1.85 -8.74 2.37
CA PHE A 126 1.37 -7.65 3.20
C PHE A 126 1.32 -6.35 2.40
N ALA A 127 0.38 -5.47 2.72
CA ALA A 127 0.32 -4.13 2.13
C ALA A 127 0.60 -3.04 3.19
N PRO A 128 1.48 -2.07 2.92
CA PRO A 128 1.75 -0.93 3.81
C PRO A 128 0.46 -0.13 4.11
N LEU A 129 -0.36 0.02 3.07
CA LEU A 129 -1.66 0.67 3.10
C LEU A 129 -2.76 -0.12 3.85
N ASN A 130 -2.47 -1.31 4.37
CA ASN A 130 -3.36 -1.99 5.33
C ASN A 130 -2.96 -1.72 6.80
N GLY A 131 -1.83 -1.04 7.05
CA GLY A 131 -1.28 -0.85 8.40
C GLY A 131 -0.64 -2.10 9.01
N GLU A 132 -0.49 -3.17 8.22
CA GLU A 132 0.08 -4.44 8.67
C GLU A 132 1.60 -4.58 8.40
N LEU A 133 2.20 -3.58 7.75
CA LEU A 133 3.60 -3.57 7.34
C LEU A 133 4.23 -2.19 7.59
N LYS A 134 5.32 -2.15 8.37
CA LYS A 134 6.05 -0.93 8.73
C LYS A 134 7.56 -1.12 8.51
N PRO A 135 8.32 -0.06 8.18
CA PRO A 135 9.77 -0.14 8.06
C PRO A 135 10.43 -0.37 9.42
N ASP A 136 11.62 -0.95 9.38
CA ASP A 136 12.46 -1.11 10.56
C ASP A 136 13.30 0.15 10.82
N ASN A 137 12.66 1.21 11.30
CA ASN A 137 13.32 2.45 11.71
C ASN A 137 13.26 2.64 13.24
N LEU A 138 14.07 3.56 13.77
CA LEU A 138 14.16 3.80 15.22
C LEU A 138 12.82 4.22 15.83
N GLU A 139 12.02 4.99 15.10
CA GLU A 139 10.72 5.50 15.54
C GLU A 139 9.69 4.37 15.68
N VAL A 140 9.54 3.52 14.65
CA VAL A 140 8.67 2.34 14.70
C VAL A 140 9.13 1.38 15.80
N ARG A 141 10.43 1.14 15.95
CA ARG A 141 10.94 0.32 17.06
C ARG A 141 10.61 0.94 18.42
N GLY A 142 10.72 2.25 18.56
CA GLY A 142 10.34 2.99 19.77
C GLY A 142 8.87 2.82 20.12
N LEU A 143 7.98 2.97 19.13
CA LEU A 143 6.54 2.75 19.29
C LEU A 143 6.22 1.29 19.65
N LEU A 144 6.89 0.35 18.98
CA LEU A 144 6.73 -1.07 19.25
C LEU A 144 7.15 -1.45 20.68
N LEU A 145 8.23 -0.84 21.17
CA LEU A 145 8.73 -1.03 22.52
C LEU A 145 7.82 -0.37 23.55
N ALA A 146 7.37 0.85 23.29
CA ALA A 146 6.45 1.59 24.17
C ALA A 146 5.10 0.88 24.33
N GLY A 147 4.59 0.25 23.26
CA GLY A 147 3.38 -0.58 23.33
C GLY A 147 3.61 -2.01 23.85
N GLY A 148 4.85 -2.38 24.22
CA GLY A 148 5.16 -3.68 24.81
C GLY A 148 5.09 -4.86 23.83
N TRP A 149 5.11 -4.62 22.51
CA TRP A 149 5.09 -5.68 21.50
C TRP A 149 6.45 -6.31 21.25
N ILE A 150 7.52 -5.57 21.54
CA ILE A 150 8.90 -6.04 21.42
C ILE A 150 9.66 -5.78 22.72
N SER A 151 10.62 -6.65 23.04
CA SER A 151 11.52 -6.47 24.18
C SER A 151 12.72 -5.62 23.79
N GLY A 152 13.21 -4.79 24.72
CA GLY A 152 14.41 -3.96 24.51
C GLY A 152 15.68 -4.74 24.16
N ASP A 153 15.73 -6.04 24.48
CA ASP A 153 16.84 -6.94 24.13
C ASP A 153 17.02 -7.11 22.61
N ILE A 154 15.96 -6.88 21.84
CA ILE A 154 15.96 -6.97 20.36
C ILE A 154 16.67 -5.76 19.72
N MET A 155 16.91 -4.68 20.49
CA MET A 155 17.57 -3.45 19.99
C MET A 155 19.09 -3.56 19.88
N LEU A 156 19.73 -4.57 20.48
CA LEU A 156 21.20 -4.69 20.57
C LEU A 156 21.84 -5.57 19.49
N SER A 157 21.06 -6.08 18.54
CA SER A 157 21.55 -6.96 17.47
C SER A 157 21.63 -6.21 16.14
N ASP A 158 22.76 -5.54 15.88
CA ASP A 158 23.07 -4.92 14.58
C ASP A 158 23.62 -5.95 13.58
#